data_AF-A0A7C7RI82-F1
#
_entry.id   AF-A0A7C7RI82-F1
#
_cell.length_a   1.000
_cell.length_b   1.000
_cell.length_c   1.000
_cell.angle_alpha   90.00
_cell.angle_beta   90.00
_cell.angle_gamma   90.00
#
_symmetry.space_group_name_H-M   'P 1'
#
loop_
_entity.id
_entity.type
_entity.pdbx_description
1 polymer ?
#
loop_
_entity_poly.entity_id
_entity_poly.type
_entity_poly.pdbx_seq_one_letter_code
_entity_poly.pdbx_strand_id
1 'polypeptide(L)'
;SFKNKKRILKILKIIEIESDGPSTYYRIDKVCDKYGIRTPSLREVINAIKSRGFDATPTHFHSSGIRTNAPAYIIKEVIEENAGETW
;
A
#
# COMPACT_ATOMS: atom_id res chain seq x y z
N SER A 1 -23.14 8.84 -22.39
CA SER A 1 -22.55 8.59 -21.05
C SER A 1 -21.45 7.54 -21.20
N PHE A 2 -20.23 7.78 -20.71
CA PHE A 2 -19.14 6.80 -20.76
C PHE A 2 -19.43 5.62 -19.82
N LYS A 3 -19.58 4.40 -20.36
CA LYS A 3 -19.89 3.17 -19.58
C LYS A 3 -18.93 2.94 -18.41
N ASN A 4 -17.65 3.30 -18.57
CA ASN A 4 -16.59 3.08 -17.58
C ASN A 4 -16.22 4.31 -16.76
N LYS A 5 -17.02 5.39 -16.79
CA LYS A 5 -16.68 6.69 -16.16
C LYS A 5 -16.17 6.54 -14.72
N LYS A 6 -16.86 5.77 -13.87
CA LYS A 6 -16.47 5.57 -12.46
C LYS A 6 -15.10 4.90 -12.31
N ARG A 7 -14.84 3.86 -13.11
CA ARG A 7 -13.57 3.12 -13.07
C ARG A 7 -12.40 3.99 -13.57
N ILE A 8 -12.61 4.71 -14.66
CA ILE A 8 -11.62 5.63 -15.23
C ILE A 8 -11.24 6.70 -14.21
N LEU A 9 -12.23 7.38 -13.62
CA LEU A 9 -11.98 8.41 -12.61
C LEU A 9 -11.23 7.87 -11.38
N LYS A 10 -11.55 6.64 -10.94
CA LYS A 10 -10.84 6.00 -9.82
C LYS A 10 -9.36 5.78 -10.15
N ILE A 11 -9.05 5.26 -11.34
CA ILE A 11 -7.67 5.00 -11.76
C ILE A 11 -6.90 6.31 -11.91
N LEU A 12 -7.48 7.31 -12.58
CA LEU A 12 -6.84 8.62 -12.75
C LEU A 12 -6.50 9.28 -11.42
N LYS A 13 -7.41 9.20 -10.43
CA LYS A 13 -7.16 9.73 -9.09
C LYS A 13 -6.01 9.01 -8.36
N ILE A 14 -5.87 7.69 -8.57
CA ILE A 14 -4.74 6.94 -8.00
C ILE A 14 -3.44 7.39 -8.69
N ILE A 15 -3.44 7.50 -10.02
CA ILE A 15 -2.26 7.92 -10.80
C ILE A 15 -1.80 9.33 -10.41
N GLU A 16 -2.74 10.26 -10.26
CA GLU A 16 -2.46 11.63 -9.83
C GLU A 16 -1.77 11.64 -8.46
N ILE A 17 -2.36 10.99 -7.46
CA ILE A 17 -1.82 10.94 -6.09
C ILE A 17 -0.47 10.20 -6.03
N GLU A 18 -0.30 9.14 -6.81
CA GLU A 18 0.92 8.33 -6.76
C GLU A 18 2.10 8.95 -7.54
N SER A 19 1.81 9.90 -8.44
CA SER A 19 2.81 10.50 -9.33
C SER A 19 3.90 11.31 -8.60
N ASP A 20 3.57 11.84 -7.41
CA ASP A 20 4.50 12.55 -6.53
C ASP A 20 5.29 11.59 -5.62
N GLY A 21 4.99 10.28 -5.66
CA GLY A 21 5.61 9.28 -4.81
C GLY A 21 6.94 8.70 -5.37
N PRO A 22 7.63 7.87 -4.58
CA PRO A 22 8.84 7.17 -5.03
C PRO A 22 8.58 6.30 -6.26
N SER A 23 9.61 6.05 -7.07
CA SER A 23 9.49 5.34 -8.37
C SER A 23 9.15 3.84 -8.25
N THR A 24 9.47 3.21 -7.11
CA THR A 24 9.19 1.80 -6.84
C THR A 24 8.03 1.62 -5.86
N TYR A 25 7.50 0.40 -5.74
CA TYR A 25 6.39 0.06 -4.85
C TYR A 25 6.60 -1.29 -4.17
N TYR A 26 6.02 -1.45 -2.99
CA TYR A 26 5.97 -2.72 -2.26
C TYR A 26 4.66 -3.46 -2.54
N ARG A 27 4.71 -4.78 -2.46
CA ARG A 27 3.56 -5.69 -2.58
C ARG A 27 3.32 -6.34 -1.22
N ILE A 28 2.23 -5.95 -0.53
CA ILE A 28 1.93 -6.49 0.82
C ILE A 28 1.81 -8.02 0.78
N ASP A 29 1.09 -8.55 -0.21
CA ASP A 29 0.91 -9.99 -0.40
C ASP A 29 2.25 -10.72 -0.55
N LYS A 30 3.21 -10.14 -1.26
CA LYS A 30 4.54 -10.76 -1.43
C LYS A 30 5.38 -10.71 -0.15
N VAL A 31 5.22 -9.66 0.66
CA VAL A 31 5.85 -9.60 1.98
C VAL A 31 5.23 -10.67 2.88
N CYS A 32 3.90 -10.75 2.94
CA CYS A 32 3.19 -11.78 3.70
C CYS A 32 3.57 -13.20 3.28
N ASP A 33 3.58 -13.51 1.98
CA ASP A 33 4.01 -14.80 1.42
C ASP A 33 5.41 -15.20 1.91
N LYS A 34 6.34 -14.22 1.96
CA LYS A 34 7.73 -14.44 2.34
C LYS A 34 7.89 -14.77 3.83
N TYR A 35 7.05 -14.19 4.68
CA TYR A 35 7.17 -14.30 6.13
C TYR A 35 6.10 -15.20 6.77
N GLY A 36 5.18 -15.77 5.97
CA GLY A 36 4.11 -16.62 6.47
C GLY A 36 3.00 -15.88 7.24
N ILE A 37 2.87 -14.56 7.02
CA ILE A 37 1.98 -13.68 7.78
C ILE A 37 0.60 -13.62 7.11
N ARG A 38 -0.48 -13.55 7.91
CA ARG A 38 -1.81 -13.27 7.38
C ARG A 38 -1.86 -11.87 6.76
N THR A 39 -2.33 -11.75 5.51
CA THR A 39 -2.38 -10.44 4.83
C THR A 39 -3.38 -9.48 5.49
N PRO A 40 -2.92 -8.35 6.07
CA PRO A 40 -3.80 -7.30 6.59
C PRO A 40 -4.42 -6.49 5.45
N SER A 41 -5.38 -5.60 5.75
CA SER A 41 -5.94 -4.77 4.68
C SER A 41 -4.95 -3.71 4.19
N LEU A 42 -4.93 -3.46 2.89
CA LEU A 42 -4.11 -2.39 2.28
C LEU A 42 -4.33 -1.04 2.96
N ARG A 43 -5.58 -0.74 3.33
CA ARG A 43 -5.96 0.52 3.96
C ARG A 43 -5.35 0.68 5.35
N GLU A 44 -5.37 -0.38 6.16
CA GLU A 44 -4.76 -0.39 7.49
C GLU A 44 -3.26 -0.17 7.40
N VAL A 45 -2.57 -0.90 6.51
CA VAL A 45 -1.14 -0.75 6.29
C VAL A 45 -0.77 0.67 5.84
N ILE A 46 -1.51 1.24 4.87
CA ILE A 46 -1.27 2.63 4.42
C ILE A 46 -1.45 3.62 5.58
N ASN A 47 -2.51 3.47 6.37
CA ASN A 47 -2.79 4.36 7.49
C ASN A 47 -1.71 4.26 8.58
N ALA A 48 -1.23 3.05 8.88
CA ALA A 48 -0.18 2.81 9.86
C ALA A 48 1.20 3.31 9.38
N ILE A 49 1.51 3.25 8.08
CA ILE A 49 2.71 3.90 7.55
C ILE A 49 2.61 5.43 7.71
N LYS A 50 1.44 6.00 7.40
CA LYS A 50 1.18 7.45 7.56
C LYS A 50 1.25 7.91 9.00
N SER A 51 0.74 7.15 9.95
CA SER A 51 0.80 7.50 11.37
C SER A 51 2.23 7.54 11.93
N ARG A 52 3.18 6.86 11.25
CA ARG A 52 4.62 6.91 11.54
C ARG A 52 5.35 8.06 10.84
N GLY A 53 4.64 8.95 10.16
CA GLY A 53 5.21 10.14 9.52
C GLY A 53 5.78 9.90 8.12
N PHE A 54 5.47 8.76 7.49
CA PHE A 54 5.89 8.46 6.13
C PHE A 54 4.75 8.67 5.12
N ASP A 55 5.10 8.99 3.89
CA ASP A 55 4.14 9.04 2.80
C ASP A 55 3.77 7.62 2.38
N ALA A 56 2.48 7.38 2.12
CA ALA A 56 2.01 6.11 1.60
C ALA A 56 0.80 6.29 0.69
N THR A 57 0.87 5.73 -0.51
CA THR A 57 -0.21 5.79 -1.50
C THR A 57 -0.45 4.42 -2.12
N PRO A 58 -1.69 4.06 -2.47
CA PRO A 58 -1.93 2.91 -3.31
C PRO A 58 -1.36 3.17 -4.71
N THR A 59 -1.01 2.12 -5.45
CA THR A 59 -0.56 2.25 -6.83
C THR A 59 -1.53 1.64 -7.83
N HIS A 60 -1.66 2.21 -9.02
CA HIS A 60 -2.44 1.61 -10.11
C HIS A 60 -1.82 0.29 -10.61
N PHE A 61 -0.53 0.06 -10.36
CA PHE A 61 0.19 -1.13 -10.81
C PHE A 61 -0.32 -2.42 -10.15
N HIS A 62 -0.78 -2.37 -8.90
CA HIS A 62 -1.33 -3.55 -8.23
C HIS A 62 -2.29 -3.24 -7.08
N SER A 63 -3.30 -4.08 -6.87
CA SER A 63 -4.32 -3.94 -5.83
C SER A 63 -3.80 -4.07 -4.38
N SER A 64 -2.61 -4.64 -4.19
CA SER A 64 -1.89 -4.76 -2.92
C SER A 64 -0.62 -3.90 -2.88
N GLY A 65 -0.47 -3.00 -3.86
CA GLY A 65 0.72 -2.18 -4.04
C GLY A 65 0.69 -0.91 -3.19
N ILE A 66 1.80 -0.60 -2.54
CA ILE A 66 2.03 0.66 -1.81
C ILE A 66 3.29 1.35 -2.34
N ARG A 67 3.20 2.63 -2.71
CA ARG A 67 4.36 3.53 -2.84
C ARG A 67 4.57 4.27 -1.53
N THR A 68 5.80 4.33 -1.06
CA THR A 68 6.14 4.96 0.23
C THR A 68 7.62 5.28 0.33
N ASN A 69 7.94 6.36 1.03
CA ASN A 69 9.30 6.73 1.40
C ASN A 69 9.78 6.02 2.68
N ALA A 70 8.94 5.17 3.28
CA ALA A 70 9.31 4.37 4.44
C ALA A 70 10.37 3.32 4.06
N PRO A 71 11.39 3.11 4.91
CA PRO A 71 12.36 2.05 4.70
C PRO A 71 11.71 0.67 4.84
N ALA A 72 12.29 -0.34 4.19
CA ALA A 72 11.70 -1.68 4.10
C ALA A 72 11.39 -2.34 5.47
N TYR A 73 12.16 -2.04 6.52
CA TYR A 73 11.90 -2.59 7.86
C TYR A 73 10.59 -2.06 8.46
N ILE A 74 10.24 -0.78 8.21
CA ILE A 74 8.95 -0.20 8.62
C ILE A 74 7.79 -0.92 7.95
N ILE A 75 7.94 -1.29 6.66
CA ILE A 75 6.90 -2.03 5.93
C ILE A 75 6.64 -3.38 6.58
N LYS A 76 7.70 -4.09 6.97
CA LYS A 76 7.59 -5.38 7.66
C LYS A 76 6.90 -5.22 9.01
N GLU A 77 7.36 -4.30 9.86
CA GLU A 77 6.79 -4.04 11.18
C GLU A 77 5.30 -3.68 11.12
N VAL A 78 4.92 -2.75 10.22
CA VAL A 78 3.52 -2.37 10.05
C VAL A 78 2.66 -3.57 9.65
N ILE A 79 3.15 -4.42 8.75
CA ILE A 79 2.41 -5.60 8.30
C ILE A 79 2.22 -6.59 9.45
N GLU A 80 3.26 -6.87 10.25
CA GLU A 80 3.19 -7.77 11.41
C GLU A 80 2.18 -7.28 12.46
N GLU A 81 2.29 -6.01 12.85
CA GLU A 81 1.37 -5.40 13.84
C GLU A 81 -0.09 -5.45 13.39
N ASN A 82 -0.36 -5.17 12.11
CA ASN A 82 -1.72 -5.16 11.57
C ASN A 82 -2.24 -6.56 11.24
N ALA A 83 -1.36 -7.57 11.18
CA ALA A 83 -1.76 -8.97 11.08
C ALA A 83 -2.16 -9.58 12.43
N GLY A 84 -1.93 -8.84 13.54
CA GLY A 84 -2.14 -9.35 14.90
C GLY A 84 -1.00 -10.25 15.37
N GLU A 85 0.17 -10.18 14.72
CA GLU A 85 1.38 -10.88 15.13
C GLU A 85 2.27 -9.93 15.94
N THR A 86 2.16 -9.99 17.27
CA THR A 86 3.07 -9.33 18.21
C THR A 86 3.94 -10.38 18.89
N TRP A 87 5.27 -10.22 18.80
CA TRP A 87 6.26 -11.06 19.49
C TRP A 87 6.56 -10.53 20.88
#